data_AF-A0A2P2LGK4-F1
#
_entry.id   AF-A0A2P2LGK4-F1
#
_cell.length_a   1.000
_cell.length_b   1.000
_cell.length_c   1.000
_cell.angle_alpha   90.00
_cell.angle_beta   90.00
_cell.angle_gamma   90.00
#
_symmetry.space_group_name_H-M   'P 1'
#
loop_
_entity.id
_entity.type
_entity.pdbx_description
1 polymer ?
#
loop_
_entity_poly.entity_id
_entity_poly.type
_entity_poly.pdbx_seq_one_letter_code
_entity_poly.pdbx_strand_id
1 'polypeptide(L)'
;MDPDSIRKCMSLGYSSKKSKTTIGQYGNGFKTSTMRLGADVIVFSRATRGGKATQSVGLLSYTFLRRTGQDDVIVPMIDFDISGHWAEPIIYSSQDDWSSNLKTILEWSPFTSKDELMQQFEDLGPHGTKILIYNLWLNDEGIYELSFDDDNEDIQLRDEANHGGQTKLHKKIVELQSHISYQIRYSLRAYASILYLRKFTNFNIILRGKPVQQYIIADDLQHANKVTYRPQLAMTSKEVNVETTIGFIKEAPSLAVCGFNVYHKNRLIRVSVYTVYSIFLFM
;
A
#
# COMPACT_ATOMS: atom_id res chain seq x y z
N MET A 1 8.27 -14.57 1.03
CA MET A 1 8.48 -14.83 2.48
C MET A 1 8.53 -16.33 2.71
N ASP A 2 9.50 -16.83 3.50
CA ASP A 2 9.47 -18.24 3.94
C ASP A 2 8.38 -18.44 5.03
N PRO A 3 8.06 -19.69 5.43
CA PRO A 3 7.00 -19.98 6.39
C PRO A 3 7.09 -19.22 7.72
N ASP A 4 8.31 -19.01 8.25
CA ASP A 4 8.51 -18.24 9.48
C ASP A 4 8.31 -16.73 9.26
N SER A 5 8.73 -16.23 8.10
CA SER A 5 8.60 -14.82 7.76
C SER A 5 7.12 -14.42 7.55
N ILE A 6 6.30 -15.29 6.95
CA ILE A 6 4.86 -15.01 6.80
C ILE A 6 4.15 -15.06 8.15
N ARG A 7 4.49 -15.99 9.05
CA ARG A 7 3.97 -16.02 10.44
C ARG A 7 4.23 -14.71 11.16
N LYS A 8 5.49 -14.23 11.12
CA LYS A 8 5.86 -12.92 11.66
C LYS A 8 5.12 -11.77 10.96
N CYS A 9 4.87 -11.88 9.66
CA CYS A 9 4.09 -10.90 8.91
C CYS A 9 2.63 -10.84 9.37
N MET A 10 2.05 -11.95 9.81
CA MET A 10 0.68 -12.04 10.35
C MET A 10 0.60 -11.65 11.83
N SER A 11 1.65 -11.85 12.62
CA SER A 11 1.71 -11.47 14.05
C SER A 11 2.02 -9.99 14.28
N LEU A 12 1.37 -9.33 15.23
CA LEU A 12 1.59 -7.89 15.55
C LEU A 12 3.00 -7.60 16.10
N GLY A 13 3.52 -6.41 15.80
CA GLY A 13 4.78 -5.91 16.40
C GLY A 13 6.09 -6.50 15.86
N TYR A 14 6.04 -7.50 14.98
CA TYR A 14 7.25 -8.11 14.42
C TYR A 14 7.80 -7.34 13.21
N SER A 15 9.05 -6.90 13.32
CA SER A 15 9.82 -6.35 12.19
C SER A 15 11.30 -6.70 12.34
N SER A 16 11.84 -7.43 11.37
CA SER A 16 13.28 -7.71 11.28
C SER A 16 14.06 -6.63 10.50
N LYS A 17 13.38 -5.58 10.03
CA LYS A 17 13.95 -4.52 9.21
C LYS A 17 14.78 -3.57 10.08
N LYS A 18 16.10 -3.76 10.06
CA LYS A 18 17.08 -2.94 10.83
C LYS A 18 17.74 -1.83 10.01
N SER A 19 17.60 -1.85 8.69
CA SER A 19 18.26 -0.87 7.82
C SER A 19 17.61 0.52 7.93
N LYS A 20 18.44 1.56 8.02
CA LYS A 20 18.01 2.97 8.00
C LYS A 20 17.27 3.35 6.72
N THR A 21 17.46 2.61 5.64
CA THR A 21 16.80 2.85 4.34
C THR A 21 15.44 2.17 4.20
N THR A 22 15.05 1.32 5.15
CA THR A 22 13.74 0.64 5.11
C THR A 22 12.63 1.52 5.68
N ILE A 23 11.49 1.55 4.96
CA ILE A 23 10.30 2.33 5.32
C ILE A 23 9.56 1.68 6.50
N GLY A 24 9.22 0.40 6.40
CA GLY A 24 8.46 -0.30 7.42
C GLY A 24 9.32 -0.66 8.63
N GLN A 25 8.95 -0.14 9.81
CA GLN A 25 9.69 -0.40 11.07
C GLN A 25 8.81 -1.01 12.16
N TYR A 26 7.52 -0.70 12.19
CA TYR A 26 6.63 -1.01 13.32
C TYR A 26 6.03 -2.42 13.32
N GLY A 27 6.13 -3.16 12.22
CA GLY A 27 5.53 -4.50 12.13
C GLY A 27 3.99 -4.53 12.00
N ASN A 28 3.33 -3.38 11.87
CA ASN A 28 1.86 -3.29 11.89
C ASN A 28 1.22 -2.93 10.53
N GLY A 29 1.96 -2.30 9.62
CA GLY A 29 1.39 -1.69 8.41
C GLY A 29 0.59 -2.63 7.51
N PHE A 30 0.97 -3.92 7.43
CA PHE A 30 0.19 -4.91 6.69
C PHE A 30 -1.20 -5.11 7.31
N LYS A 31 -1.29 -5.41 8.61
CA LYS A 31 -2.56 -5.71 9.29
C LYS A 31 -3.48 -4.50 9.27
N THR A 32 -2.95 -3.32 9.65
CA THR A 32 -3.76 -2.10 9.73
C THR A 32 -4.30 -1.67 8.36
N SER A 33 -3.48 -1.78 7.31
CA SER A 33 -3.90 -1.32 5.98
C SER A 33 -4.86 -2.30 5.31
N THR A 34 -4.61 -3.61 5.43
CA THR A 34 -5.50 -4.63 4.86
C THR A 34 -6.87 -4.61 5.54
N MET A 35 -6.90 -4.56 6.87
CA MET A 35 -8.14 -4.47 7.64
C MET A 35 -8.89 -3.13 7.47
N ARG A 36 -8.22 -2.06 7.02
CA ARG A 36 -8.88 -0.81 6.64
C ARG A 36 -9.59 -0.91 5.28
N LEU A 37 -9.11 -1.76 4.39
CA LEU A 37 -9.64 -1.90 3.03
C LEU A 37 -10.77 -2.93 2.95
N GLY A 38 -10.63 -4.06 3.63
CA GLY A 38 -11.66 -5.09 3.68
C GLY A 38 -11.62 -5.92 4.95
N ALA A 39 -12.67 -6.70 5.15
CA ALA A 39 -12.81 -7.58 6.29
C ALA A 39 -11.81 -8.74 6.25
N ASP A 40 -11.44 -9.20 5.05
CA ASP A 40 -10.69 -10.44 4.90
C ASP A 40 -9.53 -10.29 3.93
N VAL A 41 -8.40 -10.92 4.27
CA VAL A 41 -7.21 -10.95 3.42
C VAL A 41 -6.57 -12.33 3.43
N ILE A 42 -6.24 -12.83 2.24
CA ILE A 42 -5.46 -14.04 2.04
C ILE A 42 -4.13 -13.69 1.38
N VAL A 43 -3.04 -14.26 1.91
CA VAL A 43 -1.67 -14.00 1.46
C VAL A 43 -1.07 -15.29 0.94
N PHE A 44 -0.59 -15.23 -0.30
CA PHE A 44 0.19 -16.27 -0.96
C PHE A 44 1.63 -15.81 -1.00
N SER A 45 2.55 -16.66 -0.56
CA SER A 45 3.97 -16.32 -0.56
C SER A 45 4.81 -17.48 -1.05
N ARG A 46 5.66 -17.24 -2.04
CA ARG A 46 6.68 -18.19 -2.50
C ARG A 46 8.05 -17.67 -2.11
N ALA A 47 8.90 -18.54 -1.57
CA ALA A 47 10.27 -18.19 -1.24
C ALA A 47 11.23 -19.34 -1.53
N THR A 48 12.27 -19.00 -2.29
CA THR A 48 13.46 -19.82 -2.44
C THR A 48 14.59 -19.25 -1.58
N ARG A 49 15.10 -20.03 -0.61
CA ARG A 49 16.20 -19.66 0.29
C ARG A 49 17.08 -20.86 0.58
N GLY A 50 18.39 -20.72 0.37
CA GLY A 50 19.36 -21.77 0.72
C GLY A 50 19.09 -23.12 0.05
N GLY A 51 18.61 -23.11 -1.20
CA GLY A 51 18.23 -24.33 -1.94
C GLY A 51 16.85 -24.89 -1.60
N LYS A 52 16.17 -24.38 -0.56
CA LYS A 52 14.81 -24.77 -0.20
C LYS A 52 13.79 -23.83 -0.84
N ALA A 53 12.81 -24.39 -1.53
CA ALA A 53 11.69 -23.65 -2.11
C ALA A 53 10.41 -23.97 -1.34
N THR A 54 9.69 -22.92 -0.94
CA THR A 54 8.47 -23.04 -0.11
C THR A 54 7.35 -22.19 -0.65
N GLN A 55 6.12 -22.64 -0.41
CA GLN A 55 4.90 -21.87 -0.62
C GLN A 55 4.10 -21.83 0.68
N SER A 56 3.55 -20.67 1.00
CA SER A 56 2.75 -20.46 2.19
C SER A 56 1.46 -19.75 1.83
N VAL A 57 0.37 -20.19 2.44
CA VAL A 57 -0.93 -19.51 2.41
C VAL A 57 -1.29 -19.15 3.83
N GLY A 58 -1.66 -17.89 4.05
CA GLY A 58 -2.15 -17.43 5.34
C GLY A 58 -3.42 -16.59 5.18
N LEU A 59 -4.40 -16.85 6.04
CA LEU A 59 -5.69 -16.17 6.04
C LEU A 59 -5.86 -15.34 7.31
N LEU A 60 -6.03 -14.03 7.15
CA LEU A 60 -6.45 -13.12 8.21
C LEU A 60 -7.88 -12.67 7.88
N SER A 61 -8.86 -13.28 8.54
CA SER A 61 -10.27 -13.10 8.22
C SER A 61 -11.06 -12.61 9.43
N TYR A 62 -11.51 -11.36 9.37
CA TYR A 62 -12.45 -10.82 10.36
C TYR A 62 -13.77 -11.59 10.33
N THR A 63 -14.23 -11.96 9.13
CA THR A 63 -15.51 -12.66 8.95
C THR A 63 -15.50 -14.03 9.64
N PHE A 64 -14.44 -14.82 9.45
CA PHE A 64 -14.23 -16.11 10.12
C PHE A 64 -14.27 -15.95 11.65
N LEU A 65 -13.46 -15.04 12.19
CA LEU A 65 -13.34 -14.84 13.63
C LEU A 65 -14.67 -14.41 14.25
N ARG A 66 -15.39 -13.49 13.61
CA ARG A 66 -16.68 -12.99 14.11
C ARG A 66 -17.80 -14.01 14.00
N ARG A 67 -17.90 -14.72 12.88
CA ARG A 67 -18.98 -15.70 12.68
C ARG A 67 -18.82 -16.96 13.52
N THR A 68 -17.58 -17.32 13.85
CA THR A 68 -17.31 -18.47 14.73
C THR A 68 -17.16 -18.08 16.21
N GLY A 69 -17.28 -16.79 16.54
CA GLY A 69 -17.24 -16.30 17.91
C GLY A 69 -15.88 -16.48 18.59
N GLN A 70 -14.78 -16.36 17.86
CA GLN A 70 -13.44 -16.49 18.44
C GLN A 70 -13.12 -15.31 19.35
N ASP A 71 -12.65 -15.60 20.56
CA ASP A 71 -12.15 -14.60 21.51
C ASP A 71 -10.71 -14.17 21.18
N ASP A 72 -9.93 -15.07 20.58
CA ASP A 72 -8.55 -14.86 20.17
C ASP A 72 -8.41 -14.68 18.65
N VAL A 73 -7.34 -13.97 18.23
CA VAL A 73 -7.00 -13.82 16.81
C VAL A 73 -6.32 -15.10 16.30
N ILE A 74 -7.11 -15.97 15.68
CA ILE A 74 -6.64 -17.19 15.01
C ILE A 74 -6.35 -16.89 13.53
N VAL A 75 -5.17 -17.29 13.05
CA VAL A 75 -4.73 -17.10 11.66
C VAL A 75 -4.43 -18.47 11.04
N PRO A 76 -5.38 -19.07 10.29
CA PRO A 76 -5.14 -20.32 9.58
C PRO A 76 -3.99 -20.16 8.58
N MET A 77 -3.02 -21.07 8.66
CA MET A 77 -1.86 -21.08 7.78
C MET A 77 -1.49 -22.50 7.38
N ILE A 78 -1.13 -22.66 6.11
CA ILE A 78 -0.59 -23.90 5.54
C ILE A 78 0.66 -23.59 4.74
N ASP A 79 1.62 -24.52 4.78
CA ASP A 79 2.87 -24.42 4.05
C ASP A 79 3.12 -25.68 3.25
N PHE A 80 3.83 -25.50 2.15
CA PHE A 80 4.27 -26.56 1.25
C PHE A 80 5.77 -26.44 0.99
N ASP A 81 6.44 -27.58 1.00
CA ASP A 81 7.77 -27.74 0.41
C ASP A 81 7.59 -28.02 -1.07
N ILE A 82 8.23 -27.20 -1.91
CA ILE A 82 8.23 -27.34 -3.36
C ILE A 82 9.64 -27.54 -3.92
N SER A 83 10.56 -28.02 -3.08
CA SER A 83 11.93 -28.33 -3.51
C SER A 83 11.98 -29.63 -4.34
N GLY A 84 10.98 -30.51 -4.19
CA GLY A 84 10.84 -31.77 -4.90
C GLY A 84 10.03 -31.67 -6.20
N HIS A 85 9.56 -32.81 -6.70
CA HIS A 85 8.77 -32.89 -7.93
C HIS A 85 7.32 -32.44 -7.76
N TRP A 86 6.78 -32.51 -6.55
CA TRP A 86 5.42 -32.09 -6.20
C TRP A 86 5.39 -31.28 -4.90
N ALA A 87 4.31 -30.53 -4.67
CA ALA A 87 4.13 -29.74 -3.46
C ALA A 87 3.72 -30.63 -2.28
N GLU A 88 4.61 -30.77 -1.29
CA GLU A 88 4.40 -31.58 -0.09
C GLU A 88 4.00 -30.71 1.11
N PRO A 89 2.95 -31.06 1.86
CA PRO A 89 2.59 -30.35 3.10
C PRO A 89 3.74 -30.30 4.11
N ILE A 90 4.03 -29.13 4.66
CA ILE A 90 4.91 -28.99 5.83
C ILE A 90 4.04 -29.05 7.09
N ILE A 91 4.19 -30.14 7.84
CA ILE A 91 3.43 -30.41 9.06
C ILE A 91 4.27 -29.97 10.27
N TYR A 92 3.71 -29.08 11.10
CA TYR A 92 4.40 -28.55 12.29
C TYR A 92 3.98 -29.26 13.57
N SER A 93 2.67 -29.41 13.79
CA SER A 93 2.08 -30.04 14.98
C SER A 93 1.51 -31.41 14.66
N SER A 94 0.43 -31.47 13.89
CA SER A 94 -0.24 -32.70 13.48
C SER A 94 -0.86 -32.58 12.09
N GLN A 95 -1.12 -33.71 11.45
CA GLN A 95 -1.82 -33.75 10.16
C GLN A 95 -3.25 -33.19 10.28
N ASP A 96 -3.89 -33.38 11.42
CA ASP A 96 -5.24 -32.89 11.69
C ASP A 96 -5.27 -31.36 11.77
N ASP A 97 -4.29 -30.75 12.43
CA ASP A 97 -4.17 -29.28 12.50
C ASP A 97 -3.95 -28.67 11.12
N TRP A 98 -3.07 -29.28 10.32
CA TRP A 98 -2.83 -28.83 8.95
C TRP A 98 -4.09 -28.95 8.09
N SER A 99 -4.81 -30.07 8.22
CA SER A 99 -6.05 -30.32 7.48
C SER A 99 -7.19 -29.38 7.92
N SER A 100 -7.26 -29.07 9.22
CA SER A 100 -8.21 -28.10 9.79
C SER A 100 -7.94 -26.68 9.29
N ASN A 101 -6.66 -26.26 9.24
CA ASN A 101 -6.27 -24.97 8.66
C ASN A 101 -6.62 -24.89 7.18
N LEU A 102 -6.32 -25.94 6.39
CA LEU A 102 -6.71 -26.00 4.98
C LEU A 102 -8.23 -25.88 4.85
N LYS A 103 -9.01 -26.68 5.61
CA LYS A 103 -10.47 -26.63 5.59
C LYS A 103 -11.00 -25.23 5.88
N THR A 104 -10.46 -24.57 6.90
CA THR A 104 -10.83 -23.20 7.27
C THR A 104 -10.52 -22.21 6.14
N ILE A 105 -9.35 -22.33 5.50
CA ILE A 105 -9.00 -21.49 4.35
C ILE A 105 -9.99 -21.72 3.20
N LEU A 106 -10.33 -22.96 2.88
CA LEU A 106 -11.26 -23.27 1.78
C LEU A 106 -12.70 -22.83 2.05
N GLU A 107 -13.10 -22.79 3.33
CA GLU A 107 -14.44 -22.37 3.73
C GLU A 107 -14.60 -20.84 3.77
N TRP A 108 -13.54 -20.12 4.16
CA TRP A 108 -13.62 -18.68 4.45
C TRP A 108 -12.88 -17.79 3.45
N SER A 109 -12.16 -18.37 2.47
CA SER A 109 -11.53 -17.64 1.38
C SER A 109 -12.34 -17.71 0.08
N PRO A 110 -12.01 -16.90 -0.94
CA PRO A 110 -12.65 -16.99 -2.26
C PRO A 110 -12.32 -18.27 -3.05
N PHE A 111 -11.50 -19.16 -2.50
CA PHE A 111 -11.04 -20.39 -3.16
C PHE A 111 -11.62 -21.61 -2.48
N THR A 112 -12.30 -22.45 -3.25
CA THR A 112 -13.08 -23.59 -2.75
C THR A 112 -12.32 -24.91 -2.79
N SER A 113 -11.18 -24.95 -3.49
CA SER A 113 -10.35 -26.15 -3.60
C SER A 113 -8.86 -25.87 -3.40
N LYS A 114 -8.10 -26.93 -3.07
CA LYS A 114 -6.63 -26.86 -3.00
C LYS A 114 -6.03 -26.47 -4.35
N ASP A 115 -6.59 -26.96 -5.45
CA ASP A 115 -6.08 -26.67 -6.79
C ASP A 115 -6.24 -25.18 -7.15
N GLU A 116 -7.37 -24.57 -6.79
CA GLU A 116 -7.57 -23.11 -6.93
C GLU A 116 -6.56 -22.30 -6.11
N LEU A 117 -6.22 -22.74 -4.89
CA LEU A 117 -5.14 -22.13 -4.09
C LEU A 117 -3.77 -22.28 -4.77
N MET A 118 -3.48 -23.44 -5.37
CA MET A 118 -2.22 -23.69 -6.06
C MET A 118 -2.07 -22.85 -7.33
N GLN A 119 -3.16 -22.64 -8.07
CA GLN A 119 -3.20 -21.77 -9.26
C GLN A 119 -2.78 -20.33 -8.93
N GLN A 120 -3.04 -19.86 -7.70
CA GLN A 120 -2.61 -18.51 -7.28
C GLN A 120 -1.09 -18.32 -7.23
N PHE A 121 -0.30 -19.38 -7.40
CA PHE A 121 1.16 -19.31 -7.46
C PHE A 121 1.74 -19.48 -8.87
N GLU A 122 0.93 -19.69 -9.90
CA GLU A 122 1.43 -19.91 -11.27
C GLU A 122 2.10 -18.65 -11.86
N ASP A 123 1.53 -17.48 -11.57
CA ASP A 123 2.07 -16.17 -11.97
C ASP A 123 3.13 -15.62 -10.99
N LEU A 124 3.34 -16.30 -9.84
CA LEU A 124 4.41 -15.97 -8.92
C LEU A 124 5.71 -16.62 -9.41
N GLY A 125 6.72 -15.81 -9.67
CA GLY A 125 8.08 -16.31 -9.93
C GLY A 125 8.67 -17.12 -8.75
N PRO A 126 9.96 -17.52 -8.80
CA PRO A 126 10.58 -18.35 -7.76
C PRO A 126 10.63 -17.71 -6.36
N HIS A 127 10.42 -16.40 -6.28
CA HIS A 127 10.28 -15.64 -5.05
C HIS A 127 9.25 -14.53 -5.26
N GLY A 128 8.22 -14.46 -4.41
CA GLY A 128 7.17 -13.46 -4.57
C GLY A 128 6.11 -13.53 -3.48
N THR A 129 5.22 -12.55 -3.49
CA THR A 129 4.08 -12.49 -2.58
C THR A 129 2.89 -11.87 -3.31
N LYS A 130 1.74 -12.51 -3.22
CA LYS A 130 0.45 -12.04 -3.71
C LYS A 130 -0.48 -11.86 -2.51
N ILE A 131 -1.16 -10.73 -2.45
CA ILE A 131 -2.10 -10.39 -1.38
C ILE A 131 -3.44 -10.13 -2.04
N LEU A 132 -4.47 -10.84 -1.61
CA LEU A 132 -5.84 -10.64 -2.07
C LEU A 132 -6.67 -10.16 -0.88
N ILE A 133 -7.15 -8.93 -0.98
CA ILE A 133 -8.10 -8.34 -0.02
C ILE A 133 -9.49 -8.47 -0.64
N TYR A 134 -10.44 -9.01 0.11
CA TYR A 134 -11.81 -9.22 -0.34
C TYR A 134 -12.78 -8.88 0.80
N ASN A 135 -14.09 -8.89 0.50
CA ASN A 135 -15.10 -8.33 1.38
C ASN A 135 -14.73 -6.88 1.77
N LEU A 136 -14.49 -6.06 0.75
CA LEU A 136 -14.17 -4.64 0.93
C LEU A 136 -15.29 -3.94 1.70
N TRP A 137 -14.92 -2.98 2.53
CA TRP A 137 -15.90 -2.25 3.34
C TRP A 137 -16.82 -1.41 2.46
N LEU A 138 -18.11 -1.43 2.82
CA LEU A 138 -19.13 -0.55 2.29
C LEU A 138 -19.32 0.61 3.27
N ASN A 139 -19.66 1.79 2.75
CA ASN A 139 -20.12 2.90 3.58
C ASN A 139 -21.58 2.70 4.03
N ASP A 140 -22.14 3.70 4.71
CA ASP A 140 -23.50 3.63 5.27
C ASP A 140 -24.59 3.50 4.19
N GLU A 141 -24.32 3.95 2.96
CA GLU A 141 -25.20 3.79 1.79
C GLU A 141 -25.03 2.44 1.08
N GLY A 142 -24.16 1.56 1.57
CA GLY A 142 -23.93 0.24 0.97
C GLY A 142 -23.12 0.29 -0.32
N ILE A 143 -22.33 1.34 -0.55
CA ILE A 143 -21.43 1.49 -1.70
C ILE A 143 -19.96 1.44 -1.27
N TYR A 144 -19.08 1.01 -2.16
CA TYR A 144 -17.64 1.04 -1.91
C TYR A 144 -17.10 2.47 -1.89
N GLU A 145 -16.27 2.80 -0.90
CA GLU A 145 -15.50 4.07 -0.86
C GLU A 145 -14.62 4.24 -2.11
N LEU A 146 -14.11 3.13 -2.64
CA LEU A 146 -13.31 3.08 -3.86
C LEU A 146 -14.20 2.83 -5.07
N SER A 147 -13.99 3.61 -6.12
CA SER A 147 -14.54 3.39 -7.45
C SER A 147 -13.55 2.63 -8.33
N PHE A 148 -14.03 1.54 -8.92
CA PHE A 148 -13.30 0.72 -9.88
C PHE A 148 -13.83 0.88 -11.31
N ASP A 149 -14.90 1.64 -11.52
CA ASP A 149 -15.61 1.70 -12.79
C ASP A 149 -15.46 3.05 -13.50
N ASP A 150 -15.14 4.13 -12.76
CA ASP A 150 -15.07 5.48 -13.32
C ASP A 150 -13.89 5.69 -14.28
N ASP A 151 -12.77 4.98 -14.07
CA ASP A 151 -11.57 5.05 -14.91
C ASP A 151 -10.92 3.68 -15.01
N ASN A 152 -10.82 3.13 -16.24
CA ASN A 152 -10.30 1.79 -16.51
C ASN A 152 -8.79 1.61 -16.22
N GLU A 153 -8.05 2.70 -16.05
CA GLU A 153 -6.63 2.71 -15.69
C GLU A 153 -6.41 3.18 -14.24
N ASP A 154 -7.43 3.55 -13.47
CA ASP A 154 -7.27 4.06 -12.10
C ASP A 154 -8.19 3.38 -11.06
N ILE A 155 -7.89 3.61 -9.78
CA ILE A 155 -8.78 3.36 -8.65
C ILE A 155 -8.97 4.70 -7.96
N GLN A 156 -10.21 5.19 -7.93
CA GLN A 156 -10.51 6.54 -7.44
C GLN A 156 -11.30 6.49 -6.15
N LEU A 157 -11.13 7.50 -5.29
CA LEU A 157 -12.07 7.73 -4.20
C LEU A 157 -13.35 8.32 -4.79
N ARG A 158 -14.51 7.81 -4.35
CA ARG A 158 -15.79 8.43 -4.67
C ARG A 158 -15.85 9.80 -4.00
N ASP A 159 -15.95 10.85 -4.81
CA ASP A 159 -16.05 12.21 -4.30
C ASP A 159 -17.51 12.53 -3.99
N GLU A 160 -17.92 12.36 -2.73
CA GLU A 160 -19.26 12.73 -2.25
C GLU A 160 -19.61 14.20 -2.57
N ALA A 161 -18.60 15.08 -2.69
CA ALA A 161 -18.80 16.50 -2.99
C ALA A 161 -19.19 16.79 -4.45
N ASN A 162 -19.02 15.84 -5.39
CA ASN A 162 -19.26 16.07 -6.81
C ASN A 162 -20.58 15.44 -7.34
N HIS A 163 -21.34 14.74 -6.51
CA HIS A 163 -22.67 14.22 -6.90
C HIS A 163 -23.78 15.30 -6.96
N GLY A 164 -23.47 16.54 -6.60
CA GLY A 164 -24.39 17.69 -6.68
C GLY A 164 -24.22 18.53 -7.94
N GLY A 165 -24.98 18.23 -8.99
CA GLY A 165 -25.45 19.21 -9.99
C GLY A 165 -24.39 20.02 -10.75
N GLN A 166 -23.95 19.50 -11.90
CA GLN A 166 -23.20 20.25 -12.93
C GLN A 166 -24.01 21.48 -13.41
N THR A 167 -23.75 22.63 -12.80
CA THR A 167 -24.20 23.93 -13.29
C THR A 167 -22.95 24.75 -13.61
N LYS A 168 -22.51 24.73 -14.89
CA LYS A 168 -21.39 25.50 -15.46
C LYS A 168 -20.20 25.68 -14.50
N LEU A 169 -19.35 24.65 -14.37
CA LEU A 169 -18.08 24.79 -13.65
C LEU A 169 -17.28 25.97 -14.22
N HIS A 170 -16.92 26.92 -13.36
CA HIS A 170 -16.01 28.01 -13.70
C HIS A 170 -14.67 27.43 -14.15
N LYS A 171 -14.07 27.97 -15.22
CA LYS A 171 -12.79 27.53 -15.80
C LYS A 171 -11.69 27.27 -14.76
N LYS A 172 -11.60 28.12 -13.74
CA LYS A 172 -10.64 28.00 -12.63
C LYS A 172 -10.81 26.73 -11.76
N ILE A 173 -12.05 26.25 -11.60
CA ILE A 173 -12.32 25.02 -10.84
C ILE A 173 -11.84 23.81 -11.62
N VAL A 174 -12.10 23.78 -12.92
CA VAL A 174 -11.61 22.72 -13.82
C VAL A 174 -10.08 22.69 -13.85
N GLU A 175 -9.44 23.86 -13.96
CA GLU A 175 -7.98 23.98 -13.89
C GLU A 175 -7.43 23.45 -12.55
N LEU A 176 -8.04 23.81 -11.42
CA LEU A 176 -7.67 23.29 -10.10
C LEU A 176 -7.85 21.77 -9.98
N GLN A 177 -8.96 21.23 -10.48
CA GLN A 177 -9.24 19.80 -10.44
C GLN A 177 -8.28 18.99 -11.33
N SER A 178 -7.82 19.60 -12.43
CA SER A 178 -6.82 19.01 -13.32
C SER A 178 -5.40 19.06 -12.76
N HIS A 179 -5.13 19.94 -11.78
CA HIS A 179 -3.80 20.07 -11.19
C HIS A 179 -3.48 18.91 -10.25
N ILE A 180 -2.21 18.48 -10.24
CA ILE A 180 -1.73 17.31 -9.49
C ILE A 180 -2.08 17.39 -8.00
N SER A 181 -2.10 18.59 -7.41
CA SER A 181 -2.43 18.79 -5.98
C SER A 181 -3.85 18.37 -5.61
N TYR A 182 -4.78 18.42 -6.56
CA TYR A 182 -6.15 17.93 -6.38
C TYR A 182 -6.22 16.44 -6.73
N GLN A 183 -5.66 16.04 -7.87
CA GLN A 183 -5.70 14.65 -8.35
C GLN A 183 -5.16 13.65 -7.31
N ILE A 184 -4.05 13.94 -6.64
CA ILE A 184 -3.45 13.04 -5.62
C ILE A 184 -4.35 12.75 -4.41
N ARG A 185 -5.44 13.52 -4.23
CA ARG A 185 -6.41 13.28 -3.15
C ARG A 185 -7.43 12.21 -3.52
N TYR A 186 -7.68 12.00 -4.82
CA TYR A 186 -8.77 11.17 -5.30
C TYR A 186 -8.30 10.03 -6.21
N SER A 187 -7.22 10.23 -6.97
CA SER A 187 -6.63 9.25 -7.89
C SER A 187 -5.50 8.48 -7.22
N LEU A 188 -5.63 7.16 -7.13
CA LEU A 188 -4.55 6.30 -6.65
C LEU A 188 -3.34 6.35 -7.59
N ARG A 189 -3.55 6.43 -8.91
CA ARG A 189 -2.49 6.58 -9.90
C ARG A 189 -1.67 7.84 -9.66
N ALA A 190 -2.34 8.99 -9.48
CA ALA A 190 -1.69 10.25 -9.18
C ALA A 190 -0.95 10.20 -7.83
N TYR A 191 -1.58 9.64 -6.79
CA TYR A 191 -0.93 9.49 -5.48
C TYR A 191 0.31 8.58 -5.55
N ALA A 192 0.21 7.45 -6.27
CA ALA A 192 1.30 6.50 -6.45
C ALA A 192 2.48 7.10 -7.25
N SER A 193 2.22 8.01 -8.18
CA SER A 193 3.26 8.66 -8.99
C SER A 193 4.20 9.56 -8.18
N ILE A 194 3.72 10.13 -7.07
CA ILE A 194 4.51 11.00 -6.18
C ILE A 194 4.95 10.31 -4.90
N LEU A 195 4.62 9.02 -4.73
CA LEU A 195 4.76 8.30 -3.47
C LEU A 195 6.21 8.21 -2.97
N TYR A 196 7.15 8.21 -3.91
CA TYR A 196 8.58 8.19 -3.64
C TYR A 196 9.28 9.39 -4.25
N LEU A 197 10.22 9.96 -3.49
CA LEU A 197 10.97 11.16 -3.90
C LEU A 197 11.95 10.87 -5.04
N ARG A 198 12.66 9.74 -4.97
CA ARG A 198 13.68 9.32 -5.93
C ARG A 198 13.07 8.48 -7.04
N LYS A 199 13.69 8.53 -8.21
CA LYS A 199 13.28 7.75 -9.39
C LYS A 199 13.14 6.26 -9.08
N PHE A 200 12.12 5.64 -9.66
CA PHE A 200 11.91 4.19 -9.67
C PHE A 200 13.03 3.52 -10.47
N THR A 201 14.10 3.07 -9.80
CA THR A 201 15.21 2.37 -10.48
C THR A 201 15.14 0.86 -10.35
N ASN A 202 14.55 0.37 -9.25
CA ASN A 202 14.66 -1.05 -8.85
C ASN A 202 13.29 -1.75 -8.75
N PHE A 203 12.21 -1.04 -9.06
CA PHE A 203 10.84 -1.56 -9.07
C PHE A 203 9.96 -0.68 -9.94
N ASN A 204 8.84 -1.22 -10.41
CA ASN A 204 7.80 -0.48 -11.11
C ASN A 204 6.48 -0.65 -10.36
N ILE A 205 5.62 0.37 -10.42
CA ILE A 205 4.23 0.28 -9.95
C ILE A 205 3.35 0.10 -11.18
N ILE A 206 2.53 -0.95 -11.19
CA ILE A 206 1.54 -1.21 -12.23
C ILE A 206 0.18 -1.17 -11.55
N LEU A 207 -0.70 -0.31 -12.05
CA LEU A 207 -2.07 -0.20 -11.58
C LEU A 207 -2.99 -0.55 -12.75
N ARG A 208 -3.95 -1.46 -12.53
CA ARG A 208 -4.89 -1.94 -13.57
C ARG A 208 -4.21 -2.33 -14.89
N GLY A 209 -3.08 -3.02 -14.81
CA GLY A 209 -2.31 -3.47 -15.98
C GLY A 209 -1.46 -2.40 -16.66
N LYS A 210 -1.50 -1.14 -16.20
CA LYS A 210 -0.78 -0.01 -16.80
C LYS A 210 0.30 0.54 -15.87
N PRO A 211 1.56 0.65 -16.32
CA PRO A 211 2.63 1.25 -15.52
C PRO A 211 2.27 2.66 -15.06
N VAL A 212 2.53 2.96 -13.79
CA VAL A 212 2.39 4.31 -13.24
C VAL A 212 3.64 5.11 -13.62
N GLN A 213 3.46 6.18 -14.38
CA GLN A 213 4.55 7.12 -14.66
C GLN A 213 4.81 7.95 -13.40
N GLN A 214 6.04 7.95 -12.93
CA GLN A 214 6.43 8.70 -11.74
C GLN A 214 6.43 10.20 -12.03
N TYR A 215 5.86 10.97 -11.11
CA TYR A 215 5.84 12.43 -11.19
C TYR A 215 6.80 13.02 -10.16
N ILE A 216 7.85 13.71 -10.63
CA ILE A 216 8.83 14.36 -9.76
C ILE A 216 8.45 15.84 -9.66
N ILE A 217 7.85 16.20 -8.54
CA ILE A 217 7.34 17.55 -8.30
C ILE A 217 8.44 18.60 -8.48
N ALA A 218 9.67 18.31 -8.06
CA ALA A 218 10.79 19.23 -8.16
C ALA A 218 11.19 19.57 -9.62
N ASP A 219 10.99 18.63 -10.56
CA ASP A 219 11.32 18.83 -11.98
C ASP A 219 10.32 19.78 -12.66
N ASP A 220 9.15 19.99 -12.04
CA ASP A 220 8.07 20.83 -12.57
C ASP A 220 8.10 22.26 -12.01
N LEU A 221 8.93 22.55 -11.01
CA LEU A 221 9.02 23.86 -10.38
C LEU A 221 9.74 24.89 -11.27
N GLN A 222 9.14 26.06 -11.44
CA GLN A 222 9.78 27.25 -11.99
C GLN A 222 10.58 27.99 -10.91
N HIS A 223 11.70 28.59 -11.32
CA HIS A 223 12.61 29.32 -10.41
C HIS A 223 13.02 28.50 -9.17
N ALA A 224 13.26 27.20 -9.37
CA ALA A 224 13.60 26.29 -8.30
C ALA A 224 14.95 26.64 -7.65
N ASN A 225 14.95 26.78 -6.33
CA ASN A 225 16.11 27.01 -5.50
C ASN A 225 16.27 25.88 -4.50
N LYS A 226 17.51 25.45 -4.27
CA LYS A 226 17.86 24.49 -3.24
C LYS A 226 18.28 25.22 -1.98
N VAL A 227 17.56 24.96 -0.89
CA VAL A 227 17.82 25.52 0.44
C VAL A 227 18.21 24.38 1.36
N THR A 228 19.28 24.57 2.14
CA THR A 228 19.67 23.61 3.17
C THR A 228 19.13 24.06 4.51
N TYR A 229 18.30 23.22 5.13
CA TYR A 229 17.86 23.40 6.51
C TYR A 229 18.76 22.61 7.46
N ARG A 230 19.17 23.27 8.55
CA ARG A 230 19.95 22.69 9.65
C ARG A 230 19.12 22.78 10.93
N PRO A 231 18.48 21.68 11.38
CA PRO A 231 17.79 21.66 12.66
C PRO A 231 18.79 21.85 13.79
N GLN A 232 18.44 22.73 14.74
CA GLN A 232 19.18 22.87 16.00
C GLN A 232 18.85 21.66 16.87
N LEU A 233 19.68 20.63 16.79
CA LEU A 233 19.55 19.46 17.64
C LEU A 233 20.34 19.66 18.94
N ALA A 234 19.83 19.15 20.06
CA ALA A 234 20.57 19.15 21.31
C ALA A 234 21.93 18.42 21.16
N MET A 235 22.92 18.87 21.94
CA MET A 235 24.39 18.74 21.80
C MET A 235 25.01 17.34 21.54
N THR A 236 24.22 16.28 21.36
CA THR A 236 24.68 14.89 21.25
C THR A 236 24.31 14.19 19.95
N SER A 237 23.82 14.90 18.93
CA SER A 237 23.38 14.28 17.68
C SER A 237 24.18 14.76 16.46
N LYS A 238 24.41 13.84 15.52
CA LYS A 238 25.09 14.11 14.25
C LYS A 238 24.40 15.27 13.54
N GLU A 239 25.17 16.19 12.95
CA GLU A 239 24.62 17.23 12.08
C GLU A 239 23.74 16.59 10.99
N VAL A 240 22.45 16.92 11.01
CA VAL A 240 21.51 16.53 9.98
C VAL A 240 21.35 17.72 9.05
N ASN A 241 21.69 17.57 7.78
CA ASN A 241 21.36 18.56 6.75
C ASN A 241 20.15 18.04 5.97
N VAL A 242 19.12 18.88 5.82
CA VAL A 242 17.95 18.59 5.00
C VAL A 242 18.01 19.48 3.76
N GLU A 243 18.11 18.88 2.58
CA GLU A 243 18.01 19.61 1.31
C GLU A 243 16.54 19.77 0.93
N THR A 244 16.12 21.01 0.73
CA THR A 244 14.75 21.39 0.36
C THR A 244 14.79 22.10 -0.99
N THR A 245 13.98 21.64 -1.95
CA THR A 245 13.79 22.37 -3.22
C THR A 245 12.52 23.18 -3.14
N ILE A 246 12.60 24.48 -3.40
CA ILE A 246 11.48 25.43 -3.33
C ILE A 246 11.40 26.15 -4.68
N GLY A 247 10.20 26.31 -5.22
CA GLY A 247 9.97 27.06 -6.45
C GLY A 247 8.48 27.35 -6.62
N PHE A 248 8.13 27.91 -7.76
CA PHE A 248 6.75 28.18 -8.13
C PHE A 248 6.21 27.07 -9.03
N ILE A 249 4.94 26.73 -8.89
CA ILE A 249 4.27 25.85 -9.87
C ILE A 249 4.18 26.56 -11.23
N LYS A 250 4.07 25.80 -12.33
CA LYS A 250 4.06 26.38 -13.68
C LYS A 250 2.86 27.29 -13.93
N GLU A 251 1.76 27.00 -13.25
CA GLU A 251 0.50 27.71 -13.33
C GLU A 251 0.48 28.97 -12.46
N ALA A 252 1.54 29.28 -11.71
CA ALA A 252 1.59 30.48 -10.90
C ALA A 252 1.70 31.75 -11.78
N PRO A 253 1.00 32.86 -11.45
CA PRO A 253 0.09 33.05 -10.31
C PRO A 253 -1.38 32.71 -10.61
N SER A 254 -1.69 32.14 -11.78
CA SER A 254 -3.07 31.88 -12.23
C SER A 254 -3.80 30.86 -11.35
N LEU A 255 -3.08 29.88 -10.81
CA LEU A 255 -3.58 28.89 -9.87
C LEU A 255 -3.02 29.16 -8.46
N ALA A 256 -3.90 29.40 -7.50
CA ALA A 256 -3.54 29.68 -6.11
C ALA A 256 -3.26 28.39 -5.32
N VAL A 257 -2.30 27.59 -5.77
CA VAL A 257 -1.87 26.36 -5.10
C VAL A 257 -0.46 26.57 -4.55
N CYS A 258 -0.30 26.42 -3.24
CA CYS A 258 1.01 26.43 -2.60
C CYS A 258 1.10 25.35 -1.52
N GLY A 259 2.30 24.94 -1.13
CA GLY A 259 2.41 23.76 -0.29
C GLY A 259 3.81 23.20 -0.07
N PHE A 260 3.87 22.14 0.73
CA PHE A 260 5.08 21.36 0.95
C PHE A 260 4.76 19.86 0.87
N ASN A 261 5.66 19.12 0.24
CA ASN A 261 5.65 17.67 0.23
C ASN A 261 6.81 17.16 1.07
N VAL A 262 6.49 16.48 2.17
CA VAL A 262 7.49 16.00 3.13
C VAL A 262 7.72 14.52 2.91
N TYR A 263 8.97 14.15 2.68
CA TYR A 263 9.39 12.77 2.45
C TYR A 263 10.30 12.29 3.59
N HIS A 264 10.06 11.09 4.09
CA HIS A 264 10.92 10.41 5.06
C HIS A 264 11.34 9.06 4.49
N LYS A 265 12.66 8.80 4.46
CA LYS A 265 13.24 7.57 3.89
C LYS A 265 12.69 7.25 2.49
N ASN A 266 12.67 8.26 1.62
CA ASN A 266 12.15 8.19 0.26
C ASN A 266 10.63 7.96 0.15
N ARG A 267 9.85 8.00 1.24
CA ARG A 267 8.39 7.83 1.23
C ARG A 267 7.70 9.14 1.57
N LEU A 268 6.72 9.52 0.77
CA LEU A 268 5.85 10.67 1.04
C LEU A 268 5.10 10.45 2.37
N ILE A 269 5.19 11.39 3.29
CA ILE A 269 4.51 11.36 4.60
C ILE A 269 3.37 12.37 4.65
N ARG A 270 3.60 13.56 4.10
CA ARG A 270 2.64 14.66 4.15
C ARG A 270 2.64 15.43 2.84
N VAL A 271 1.45 15.68 2.33
CA VAL A 271 1.18 16.65 1.27
C VAL A 271 0.39 17.77 1.91
N SER A 272 1.01 18.95 2.03
CA SER A 272 0.30 20.16 2.45
C SER A 272 -0.03 20.95 1.20
N VAL A 273 -1.31 21.07 0.86
CA VAL A 273 -1.80 21.91 -0.24
C VAL A 273 -2.70 22.97 0.37
N TYR A 274 -2.27 24.22 0.30
CA TYR A 274 -3.02 25.40 0.73
C TYR A 274 -3.56 26.10 -0.53
N THR A 275 -4.86 26.40 -0.52
CA THR A 275 -5.52 27.12 -1.62
C THR A 275 -5.58 28.64 -1.41
N VAL A 276 -4.94 29.17 -0.36
CA VAL A 276 -4.85 30.63 -0.11
C VAL A 276 -3.54 30.93 0.63
N TYR A 277 -2.93 32.07 0.30
CA TYR A 277 -1.72 32.66 0.90
C TYR A 277 -1.64 32.46 2.41
N SER A 278 -1.01 31.38 2.85
CA SER A 278 -0.74 31.14 4.26
C SER A 278 0.55 30.35 4.35
N ILE A 279 1.63 31.11 4.56
CA ILE A 279 2.93 30.60 4.95
C ILE A 279 2.77 30.03 6.34
N PHE A 280 2.87 28.71 6.48
CA PHE A 280 3.09 28.07 7.76
C PHE A 280 4.29 27.11 7.67
N LEU A 281 5.10 27.15 8.72
CA LEU A 281 6.47 26.68 8.85
C LEU A 281 6.55 25.18 9.27
N PHE A 282 7.61 24.51 8.81
CA PHE A 282 8.24 23.23 9.26
C PHE A 282 7.58 21.86 9.02
N MET A 283 8.37 20.91 8.47
CA MET A 283 9.21 19.92 9.21
C MET A 283 10.28 19.28 8.32
#